data_AF-A0A925A6J7-F1
#
_entry.id   AF-A0A925A6J7-F1
#
_cell.length_a   1.000
_cell.length_b   1.000
_cell.length_c   1.000
_cell.angle_alpha   90.00
_cell.angle_beta   90.00
_cell.angle_gamma   90.00
#
_symmetry.space_group_name_H-M   'P 1'
#
loop_
_entity.id
_entity.type
_entity.pdbx_description
1 polymer ?
#
loop_
_entity_poly.entity_id
_entity_poly.type
_entity_poly.pdbx_seq_one_letter_code
_entity_poly.pdbx_strand_id
1 'polypeptide(L)'
;MTPKPLATGQAPLPGQDIDAPVNGFDPLTVFTLCRAKMVSDYPKITSYRPYATGDVYPAVDGTGVNVQLPFGSLPDGRPEGIMVCQFTGTPAAPKISHTGPVDV
;
A
#
# COMPACT_ATOMS: atom_id res chain seq x y z
N MET A 1 -15.68 19.37 -36.00
CA MET A 1 -14.36 18.88 -35.58
C MET A 1 -14.31 19.00 -34.06
N THR A 2 -14.30 17.89 -33.33
CA THR A 2 -14.44 17.85 -31.87
C THR A 2 -13.06 17.84 -31.22
N PRO A 3 -12.78 18.69 -30.21
CA PRO A 3 -11.55 18.59 -29.43
C PRO A 3 -11.68 17.53 -28.31
N LYS A 4 -10.65 16.70 -28.14
CA LYS A 4 -10.39 15.82 -26.99
C LYS A 4 -9.07 16.30 -26.38
N PRO A 5 -9.01 16.68 -25.08
CA PRO A 5 -8.45 15.76 -24.07
C PRO A 5 -8.96 15.90 -22.61
N LEU A 6 -8.63 14.84 -21.85
CA LEU A 6 -8.60 14.55 -20.40
C LEU A 6 -9.48 15.32 -19.39
N ALA A 7 -10.20 14.54 -18.56
CA ALA A 7 -10.41 14.89 -17.15
C ALA A 7 -10.29 13.64 -16.26
N THR A 8 -9.06 13.39 -15.81
CA THR A 8 -8.77 12.88 -14.46
C THR A 8 -9.63 13.66 -13.46
N GLY A 9 -10.73 13.06 -13.01
CA GLY A 9 -11.88 13.80 -12.46
C GLY A 9 -12.34 13.34 -11.09
N GLN A 10 -11.45 12.80 -10.25
CA GLN A 10 -11.72 12.73 -8.82
C GLN A 10 -10.70 13.62 -8.12
N ALA A 11 -11.13 14.84 -7.81
CA ALA A 11 -10.38 15.71 -6.92
C ALA A 11 -10.18 14.95 -5.58
N PRO A 12 -8.96 14.90 -5.03
CA PRO A 12 -8.76 14.39 -3.68
C PRO A 12 -9.68 15.15 -2.72
N LEU A 13 -10.42 14.42 -1.88
CA LEU A 13 -11.14 15.05 -0.78
C LEU A 13 -10.12 15.80 0.09
N PRO A 14 -10.41 17.02 0.58
CA PRO A 14 -9.50 17.70 1.50
C PRO A 14 -9.26 16.81 2.74
N GLY A 15 -8.02 16.37 2.94
CA GLY A 15 -7.61 15.45 3.99
C GLY A 15 -7.40 13.98 3.55
N GLN A 16 -7.53 13.67 2.26
CA GLN A 16 -6.99 12.42 1.70
C GLN A 16 -5.69 12.74 0.97
N ASP A 17 -4.56 12.58 1.65
CA ASP A 17 -3.26 12.50 1.00
C ASP A 17 -3.24 11.25 0.10
N ILE A 18 -3.61 11.41 -1.16
CA ILE A 18 -3.46 10.38 -2.18
C ILE A 18 -2.04 10.55 -2.73
N ASP A 19 -1.15 9.59 -2.45
CA ASP A 19 0.18 9.59 -3.05
C ASP A 19 0.07 9.64 -4.58
N ALA A 20 1.02 10.33 -5.22
CA ALA A 20 1.19 10.23 -6.67
C ALA A 20 1.49 8.77 -7.06
N PRO A 21 1.11 8.33 -8.28
CA PRO A 21 1.44 7.00 -8.75
C PRO A 21 2.94 6.69 -8.64
N VAL A 22 3.28 5.55 -8.05
CA VAL A 22 4.66 5.10 -7.87
C VAL A 22 4.96 4.05 -8.93
N ASN A 23 5.92 4.29 -9.82
CA ASN A 23 6.27 3.37 -10.93
C ASN A 23 5.05 2.94 -11.78
N GLY A 24 4.05 3.83 -11.94
CA GLY A 24 2.81 3.55 -12.68
C GLY A 24 1.75 2.77 -11.90
N PHE A 25 1.99 2.47 -10.63
CA PHE A 25 1.02 1.84 -9.73
C PHE A 25 0.20 2.89 -8.98
N ASP A 26 -1.11 2.68 -8.93
CA ASP A 26 -2.02 3.45 -8.07
C ASP A 26 -1.82 3.02 -6.60
N PRO A 27 -1.38 3.92 -5.70
CA PRO A 27 -1.04 3.58 -4.32
C PRO A 27 -2.20 2.97 -3.53
N LEU A 28 -3.41 3.52 -3.68
CA LEU A 28 -4.58 3.05 -2.96
C LEU A 28 -4.99 1.64 -3.41
N THR A 29 -4.90 1.37 -4.71
CA THR A 29 -5.20 0.06 -5.30
C THR A 29 -4.20 -1.00 -4.82
N VAL A 30 -2.89 -0.74 -4.91
CA VAL A 30 -1.88 -1.71 -4.45
C VAL A 30 -1.93 -1.90 -2.94
N PHE A 31 -2.25 -0.86 -2.17
CA PHE A 31 -2.48 -0.98 -0.73
C PHE A 31 -3.67 -1.88 -0.42
N THR A 32 -4.80 -1.68 -1.11
CA THR A 32 -6.01 -2.49 -0.92
C THR A 32 -5.77 -3.96 -1.29
N LEU A 33 -5.08 -4.22 -2.39
CA LEU A 33 -4.71 -5.57 -2.81
C LEU A 33 -3.77 -6.24 -1.81
N CYS A 34 -2.80 -5.49 -1.29
CA CYS A 34 -1.88 -5.96 -0.27
C CYS A 34 -2.63 -6.36 1.01
N ARG A 35 -3.52 -5.49 1.50
CA ARG A 35 -4.36 -5.76 2.67
C ARG A 35 -5.24 -6.98 2.48
N ALA A 36 -5.90 -7.10 1.33
CA ALA A 36 -6.76 -8.25 1.02
C ALA A 36 -5.96 -9.58 1.06
N LYS A 37 -4.75 -9.58 0.49
CA LYS A 37 -3.86 -10.75 0.57
C LYS A 37 -3.42 -11.05 2.00
N MET A 38 -3.10 -10.04 2.80
CA MET A 38 -2.74 -10.25 4.21
C MET A 38 -3.89 -10.83 5.04
N VAL A 39 -5.11 -10.31 4.86
CA VAL A 39 -6.30 -10.87 5.53
C VAL A 39 -6.52 -12.33 5.16
N SER A 40 -6.25 -12.69 3.90
CA SER A 40 -6.34 -14.07 3.41
C SER A 40 -5.24 -14.98 3.98
N ASP A 41 -3.98 -14.54 3.96
CA ASP A 41 -2.83 -15.36 4.36
C ASP A 41 -2.65 -15.41 5.90
N TYR A 42 -3.09 -14.35 6.60
CA TYR A 42 -2.95 -14.18 8.06
C TYR A 42 -4.29 -13.79 8.72
N PRO A 43 -5.30 -14.67 8.72
CA PRO A 43 -6.64 -14.36 9.21
C PRO A 43 -6.72 -14.07 10.72
N LYS A 44 -5.66 -14.37 11.48
CA LYS A 44 -5.56 -14.07 12.92
C LYS A 44 -5.21 -12.60 13.21
N ILE A 45 -4.67 -11.88 12.22
CA ILE A 45 -4.38 -10.46 12.36
C ILE A 45 -5.64 -9.69 11.95
N THR A 46 -6.23 -8.98 12.91
CA THR A 46 -7.49 -8.24 12.72
C THR A 46 -7.30 -6.73 12.80
N SER A 47 -6.21 -6.28 13.42
CA SER A 47 -5.89 -4.87 13.59
C SER A 47 -4.86 -4.44 12.54
N TYR A 48 -5.33 -3.83 11.47
CA TYR A 48 -4.49 -3.25 10.42
C TYR A 48 -4.63 -1.74 10.44
N ARG A 49 -3.51 -1.03 10.33
CA ARG A 49 -3.55 0.42 10.20
C ARG A 49 -4.23 0.81 8.86
N PRO A 50 -5.05 1.87 8.84
CA PRO A 50 -5.47 2.51 7.60
C PRO A 50 -4.28 2.92 6.71
N TYR A 51 -4.56 3.11 5.42
CA TYR A 51 -3.61 3.66 4.46
C TYR A 51 -3.14 5.03 4.92
N ALA A 52 -1.83 5.26 4.87
CA ALA A 52 -1.18 6.53 5.10
C ALA A 52 -0.22 6.86 3.95
N THR A 53 0.02 8.14 3.73
CA THR A 53 0.98 8.65 2.76
C THR A 53 2.37 8.07 3.00
N GLY A 54 3.03 7.62 1.94
CA GLY A 54 4.35 6.99 2.02
C GLY A 54 4.33 5.49 2.36
N ASP A 55 3.16 4.89 2.58
CA ASP A 55 3.03 3.43 2.72
C ASP A 55 3.41 2.68 1.45
N VAL A 56 3.26 3.35 0.31
CA VAL A 56 3.64 2.81 -1.00
C VAL A 56 4.90 3.52 -1.48
N TYR A 57 5.95 2.75 -1.69
CA TYR A 57 7.26 3.27 -2.10
C TYR A 57 7.87 2.41 -3.20
N PRO A 58 8.81 2.95 -4.01
CA PRO A 58 9.47 2.19 -5.06
C PRO A 58 10.15 0.93 -4.50
N ALA A 59 10.03 -0.18 -5.21
CA ALA A 59 10.87 -1.34 -4.91
C ALA A 59 12.35 -1.01 -5.19
N VAL A 60 13.26 -1.64 -4.45
CA VAL A 60 14.72 -1.41 -4.57
C VAL A 60 15.23 -1.77 -5.98
N ASP A 61 14.58 -2.72 -6.65
CA ASP A 61 14.88 -3.09 -8.03
C ASP A 61 14.47 -2.03 -9.08
N GLY A 62 13.74 -0.99 -8.67
CA GLY A 62 13.31 0.13 -9.51
C GLY A 62 12.16 -0.19 -10.48
N THR A 63 11.64 -1.42 -10.49
CA THR A 63 10.60 -1.87 -11.45
C THR A 63 9.27 -2.20 -10.79
N GLY A 64 9.26 -2.36 -9.47
CA GLY A 64 8.07 -2.63 -8.67
C GLY A 64 7.72 -1.54 -7.67
N VAL A 65 6.74 -1.84 -6.82
CA VAL A 65 6.42 -1.07 -5.62
C VAL A 65 6.34 -1.97 -4.41
N ASN A 66 6.71 -1.42 -3.26
CA ASN A 66 6.51 -2.01 -1.95
C ASN A 66 5.37 -1.28 -1.25
N VAL A 67 4.54 -2.06 -0.56
CA VAL A 67 3.46 -1.57 0.30
C VAL A 67 3.76 -2.00 1.71
N GLN A 68 3.98 -1.04 2.60
CA GLN A 68 4.12 -1.25 4.03
C GLN A 68 2.75 -1.20 4.70
N LEU A 69 2.47 -2.23 5.49
CA LEU A 69 1.21 -2.38 6.19
C LEU A 69 1.47 -2.78 7.64
N PRO A 70 1.47 -1.81 8.56
CA PRO A 70 1.64 -2.09 9.98
C PRO A 70 0.36 -2.66 10.57
N PHE A 71 0.54 -3.57 11.52
CA PHE A 71 -0.55 -4.28 12.18
C PHE A 71 -0.27 -4.41 13.68
N GLY A 72 -1.35 -4.65 14.43
CA GLY A 72 -1.34 -4.62 15.89
C GLY A 72 -1.09 -3.20 16.43
N SER A 73 -1.28 -3.02 17.74
CA SER A 73 -0.98 -1.77 18.41
C SER A 73 -0.45 -2.06 19.81
N LEU A 74 0.78 -1.64 20.06
CA LEU A 74 1.38 -1.66 21.38
C LEU A 74 0.72 -0.58 22.28
N PRO A 75 0.88 -0.67 23.62
CA PRO A 75 0.31 0.29 24.57
C PRO A 75 0.77 1.74 24.36
N ASP A 76 1.92 1.94 23.71
CA ASP A 76 2.50 3.23 23.38
C ASP A 76 2.05 3.77 22.01
N GLY A 77 1.15 3.06 21.30
CA GLY A 77 0.62 3.44 19.99
C GLY A 77 1.51 3.05 18.81
N ARG A 78 2.66 2.39 19.04
CA ARG A 78 3.47 1.82 17.95
C ARG A 78 2.80 0.56 17.37
N PRO A 79 3.01 0.24 16.09
CA PRO A 79 2.55 -1.03 15.55
C PRO A 79 3.31 -2.20 16.21
N GLU A 80 2.66 -3.36 16.34
CA GLU A 80 3.32 -4.58 16.84
C GLU A 80 4.22 -5.21 15.79
N GLY A 81 3.82 -5.11 14.52
CA GLY A 81 4.60 -5.62 13.40
C GLY A 81 4.33 -4.86 12.12
N ILE A 82 5.23 -5.04 11.17
CA ILE A 82 5.13 -4.51 9.82
C ILE A 82 5.17 -5.68 8.84
N MET A 83 4.22 -5.68 7.92
CA MET A 83 4.29 -6.55 6.75
C MET A 83 4.53 -5.71 5.50
N VAL A 84 5.25 -6.28 4.53
CA VAL A 84 5.53 -5.62 3.25
C VAL A 84 5.05 -6.49 2.09
N CYS A 85 4.16 -5.98 1.25
CA CYS A 85 3.86 -6.56 -0.06
C CYS A 85 4.72 -5.93 -1.14
N GLN A 86 5.36 -6.75 -1.96
CA GLN A 86 6.02 -6.32 -3.18
C GLN A 86 5.11 -6.63 -4.37
N PHE A 87 4.99 -5.66 -5.27
CA PHE A 87 4.31 -5.79 -6.57
C PHE A 87 5.37 -5.59 -7.65
N THR A 88 5.55 -6.59 -8.52
CA THR A 88 6.48 -6.52 -9.67
C THR A 88 5.73 -6.84 -10.96
N GLY A 89 6.07 -6.15 -12.05
CA GLY A 89 5.54 -6.42 -13.39
C GLY A 89 4.06 -6.08 -13.61
N THR A 90 3.54 -6.48 -14.77
CA THR A 90 2.11 -6.37 -15.14
C THR A 90 1.64 -7.71 -15.70
N PRO A 91 0.56 -8.33 -15.17
CA PRO A 91 -0.23 -7.91 -14.02
C PRO A 91 0.52 -8.14 -12.69
N ALA A 92 0.44 -7.18 -11.78
CA ALA A 92 1.15 -7.28 -10.50
C ALA A 92 0.40 -8.18 -9.52
N ALA A 93 0.95 -9.36 -9.26
CA ALA A 93 0.52 -10.18 -8.15
C ALA A 93 1.24 -9.71 -6.87
N PRO A 94 0.51 -9.41 -5.78
CA PRO A 94 1.13 -9.09 -4.50
C PRO A 94 1.90 -10.29 -3.95
N LYS A 95 3.20 -10.10 -3.68
CA LYS A 95 4.02 -11.05 -2.94
C LYS A 95 4.37 -10.49 -1.57
N ILE A 96 3.99 -11.17 -0.51
CA ILE A 96 4.42 -10.79 0.85
C ILE A 96 5.91 -11.11 0.96
N SER A 97 6.72 -10.07 1.14
CA SER A 97 8.18 -10.16 1.09
C SER A 97 8.82 -10.13 2.47
N HIS A 98 8.16 -9.54 3.45
CA HIS A 98 8.65 -9.51 4.83
C HIS A 98 7.51 -9.38 5.84
N THR A 99 7.67 -10.05 6.98
CA THR A 99 6.86 -9.92 8.19
C THR A 99 7.82 -9.85 9.36
N GLY A 100 7.94 -8.69 9.99
CA GLY A 100 8.88 -8.49 11.10
C GLY A 100 8.23 -7.73 12.25
N PRO A 101 8.67 -7.97 13.50
CA PRO A 101 8.33 -7.05 14.58
C PRO A 101 8.87 -5.65 14.26
N VAL A 102 8.20 -4.61 14.75
CA VAL A 102 8.80 -3.27 14.72
C VAL A 102 9.94 -3.30 15.75
N ASP A 103 11.19 -3.10 15.32
CA ASP A 103 12.33 -2.98 16.24
C ASP A 103 11.98 -1.92 17.31
N VAL A 104 11.95 -2.33 18.58
CA VAL A 104 11.59 -1.51 19.74
C VAL A 104 12.78 -0.86 20.41
#